data_AF-W4G0M9-F1
#
_entry.id   AF-W4G0M9-F1
#
_cell.length_a   1.000
_cell.length_b   1.000
_cell.length_c   1.000
_cell.angle_alpha   90.00
_cell.angle_beta   90.00
_cell.angle_gamma   90.00
#
_symmetry.space_group_name_H-M   'P 1'
#
loop_
_entity.id
_entity.type
_entity.pdbx_description
1 polymer ?
#
loop_
_entity_poly.entity_id
_entity_poly.type
_entity_poly.pdbx_seq_one_letter_code
_entity_poly.pdbx_strand_id
1 'polypeptide(L)'
;MLKVKSIAGHNFVPDVKDFMLEVLWEGFEDIESSWEPLHKLVHECPAMVKNYVEVKKTASEGEELARPKWSSTEATGCRPLANRHEKA
;
A
#
# COMPACT_ATOMS: atom_id res chain seq x y z
N MET A 1 15.81 -21.15 2.20
CA MET A 1 15.36 -19.74 2.26
C MET A 1 14.92 -19.34 0.87
N LEU A 2 13.72 -18.77 0.74
CA LEU A 2 13.26 -18.20 -0.53
C LEU A 2 14.01 -16.88 -0.79
N LYS A 3 14.23 -16.54 -2.06
CA LYS A 3 14.92 -15.31 -2.44
C LYS A 3 13.91 -14.21 -2.72
N VAL A 4 14.15 -13.04 -2.16
CA VAL A 4 13.29 -11.86 -2.35
C VAL A 4 13.55 -11.27 -3.73
N LYS A 5 12.50 -11.10 -4.53
CA LYS A 5 12.52 -10.42 -5.83
C LYS A 5 12.46 -8.90 -5.64
N SER A 6 11.44 -8.42 -4.92
CA SER A 6 11.25 -6.99 -4.64
C SER A 6 10.24 -6.76 -3.51
N ILE A 7 10.18 -5.52 -3.01
CA ILE A 7 9.16 -5.07 -2.07
C ILE A 7 8.15 -4.23 -2.85
N ALA A 8 6.89 -4.65 -2.87
CA ALA A 8 5.82 -4.00 -3.63
C ALA A 8 5.14 -2.88 -2.81
N GLY A 9 5.01 -3.08 -1.50
CA GLY A 9 4.20 -2.23 -0.64
C GLY A 9 4.67 -2.21 0.80
N HIS A 10 4.15 -1.25 1.55
CA HIS A 10 4.28 -1.20 3.00
C HIS A 10 2.96 -0.74 3.61
N ASN A 11 2.65 -1.26 4.79
CA ASN A 11 1.53 -0.81 5.59
C ASN A 11 1.96 -0.76 7.06
N PHE A 12 1.61 0.31 7.76
CA PHE A 12 1.80 0.37 9.21
C PHE A 12 0.65 -0.38 9.89
N VAL A 13 0.97 -1.31 10.78
CA VAL A 13 -0.01 -2.08 11.54
C VAL A 13 0.03 -1.62 13.01
N PRO A 14 -1.00 -0.87 13.48
CA PRO A 14 -0.99 -0.30 14.82
C PRO A 14 -0.89 -1.32 15.94
N ASP A 15 -1.52 -2.49 15.77
CA ASP A 15 -1.58 -3.55 16.79
C ASP A 15 -0.20 -4.10 17.15
N VAL A 16 0.66 -4.27 16.13
CA VAL A 16 2.04 -4.74 16.30
C VAL A 16 3.05 -3.59 16.35
N LYS A 17 2.59 -2.34 16.18
CA LYS A 17 3.40 -1.12 16.15
C LYS A 17 4.59 -1.20 15.20
N ASP A 18 4.41 -1.88 14.08
CA ASP A 18 5.47 -2.11 13.10
C ASP A 18 4.93 -1.98 11.67
N PHE A 19 5.83 -1.85 10.72
CA PHE A 19 5.52 -1.91 9.30
C PHE A 19 5.53 -3.36 8.83
N MET A 20 4.51 -3.73 8.09
CA MET A 20 4.49 -4.94 7.28
C MET A 20 4.87 -4.55 5.85
N LEU A 21 5.77 -5.31 5.24
CA LEU A 21 6.20 -5.13 3.85
C LEU A 21 5.65 -6.25 2.99
N GLU A 22 5.10 -5.90 1.84
CA GLU A 22 4.67 -6.88 0.85
C GLU A 22 5.88 -7.33 0.03
N VAL A 23 6.23 -8.61 0.17
CA VAL A 23 7.39 -9.24 -0.44
C VAL A 23 6.96 -10.05 -1.64
N LEU A 24 7.52 -9.73 -2.80
CA LEU A 24 7.44 -10.58 -3.98
C LEU A 24 8.61 -11.57 -3.97
N TRP A 25 8.32 -12.84 -4.19
CA TRP A 25 9.30 -13.93 -4.15
C TRP A 25 9.83 -14.25 -5.54
N GLU A 26 11.12 -14.56 -5.64
CA GLU A 26 11.74 -14.96 -6.90
C GLU A 26 11.30 -16.38 -7.29
N GLY A 27 10.80 -16.52 -8.52
CA GLY A 27 10.28 -17.79 -9.03
C GLY A 27 8.81 -18.06 -8.71
N PHE A 28 8.11 -17.10 -8.10
CA PHE A 28 6.69 -17.18 -7.76
C PHE A 28 5.90 -16.07 -8.47
N GLU A 29 4.60 -16.27 -8.59
CA GLU A 29 3.69 -15.25 -9.12
C GLU A 29 3.45 -14.15 -8.07
N ASP A 30 3.07 -12.95 -8.51
CA ASP A 30 2.85 -11.83 -7.60
C ASP A 30 1.64 -12.07 -6.66
N ILE A 31 0.71 -12.97 -7.02
CA ILE A 31 -0.40 -13.42 -6.14
C ILE A 31 0.10 -14.25 -4.95
N GLU A 32 1.31 -14.78 -5.03
CA GLU A 32 1.96 -15.56 -3.98
C GLU A 32 2.85 -14.66 -3.10
N SER A 33 2.65 -13.34 -3.16
CA SER A 33 3.29 -12.39 -2.26
C SER A 33 2.95 -12.69 -0.79
N SER A 34 3.85 -12.31 0.12
CA SER A 34 3.58 -12.38 1.55
C SER A 34 3.82 -11.05 2.23
N TRP A 35 3.10 -10.82 3.34
CA TRP A 35 3.32 -9.68 4.21
C TRP A 35 4.27 -10.08 5.32
N GLU A 36 5.49 -9.55 5.28
CA GLU A 36 6.54 -9.85 6.25
C GLU A 36 6.82 -8.64 7.14
N PRO A 37 7.09 -8.82 8.45
CA PRO A 37 7.45 -7.71 9.32
C PRO A 37 8.75 -7.04 8.90
N LEU A 38 8.81 -5.71 9.01
CA LEU A 38 9.98 -4.91 8.67
C LEU A 38 11.22 -5.36 9.44
N HIS A 39 11.10 -5.58 10.76
CA HIS A 39 12.24 -5.99 11.58
C HIS A 39 12.87 -7.30 11.09
N LYS A 40 12.06 -8.26 10.64
CA LYS A 40 12.53 -9.53 10.08
C LYS A 40 13.35 -9.30 8.82
N LEU A 41 12.84 -8.49 7.89
CA LEU A 41 13.52 -8.21 6.62
C LEU A 41 14.78 -7.37 6.79
N VAL A 42 14.84 -6.48 7.79
CA VAL A 42 16.07 -5.76 8.14
C VAL A 42 17.18 -6.73 8.55
N HIS A 43 16.84 -7.82 9.23
CA HIS A 43 17.81 -8.84 9.61
C HIS A 43 18.19 -9.78 8.45
N GLU A 44 17.22 -10.20 7.63
CA GLU A 44 17.45 -11.18 6.56
C GLU A 44 18.01 -10.57 5.27
N CYS A 45 17.54 -9.38 4.88
CA CYS A 45 17.88 -8.73 3.61
C CYS A 45 17.99 -7.19 3.72
N PRO A 46 18.90 -6.67 4.58
CA PRO A 46 19.00 -5.24 4.90
C PRO A 46 19.17 -4.33 3.68
N ALA A 47 19.90 -4.78 2.65
CA ALA A 47 20.13 -4.00 1.44
C ALA A 47 18.83 -3.73 0.65
N MET A 48 17.94 -4.72 0.56
CA MET A 48 16.66 -4.58 -0.14
C MET A 48 15.73 -3.60 0.59
N VAL A 49 15.65 -3.73 1.91
CA VAL A 49 14.86 -2.81 2.74
C VAL A 49 15.39 -1.38 2.64
N LYS A 50 16.71 -1.20 2.71
CA LYS A 50 17.34 0.11 2.59
C LYS A 50 17.01 0.77 1.24
N ASN A 51 17.19 0.04 0.13
CA ASN A 51 16.89 0.56 -1.20
C ASN A 51 15.41 0.97 -1.34
N TYR A 52 14.49 0.16 -0.82
CA TYR A 52 13.07 0.47 -0.84
C TYR A 52 12.75 1.77 -0.09
N VAL A 53 13.31 1.94 1.11
CA VAL A 53 13.11 3.14 1.93
C VAL A 53 13.72 4.39 1.27
N GLU A 54 14.90 4.28 0.66
CA GLU A 54 15.54 5.39 -0.05
C GLU A 54 14.72 5.84 -1.26
N VAL A 55 14.20 4.89 -2.06
CA VAL A 55 13.30 5.20 -3.18
C VAL A 55 12.01 5.87 -2.70
N LYS A 56 11.44 5.42 -1.57
CA LYS A 56 10.21 6.02 -1.03
C LYS A 56 10.41 7.43 -0.48
N LYS A 57 11.56 7.71 0.16
CA LYS A 57 11.89 9.05 0.67
C LYS A 57 12.03 10.06 -0.48
N THR A 58 12.77 9.70 -1.52
CA THR A 58 12.98 10.57 -2.68
C THR A 58 11.68 10.82 -3.45
N ALA A 59 10.75 9.85 -3.50
CA ALA A 59 9.41 10.06 -4.04
C ALA A 59 8.61 11.09 -3.24
N SER A 60 8.65 11.03 -1.91
CA SER A 60 7.93 12.00 -1.06
C SER A 60 8.48 13.42 -1.16
N GLU A 61 9.79 13.57 -1.39
CA GLU A 61 10.43 14.89 -1.56
C GLU A 61 10.17 15.48 -2.96
N GLY A 62 9.96 14.64 -3.98
CA GLY A 62 9.61 15.08 -5.34
C GLY A 62 8.12 15.40 -5.55
N GLU A 63 7.22 14.89 -4.69
CA GLU A 63 5.77 15.02 -4.86
C GLU A 63 5.16 16.31 -4.25
N GLU A 64 5.94 17.11 -3.51
CA GLU A 64 5.45 18.38 -2.95
C GLU A 64 5.15 19.45 -4.03
N LEU A 65 5.66 19.30 -5.26
CA LEU A 65 5.46 20.25 -6.35
C LEU A 65 4.35 19.89 -7.36
N ALA A 66 3.64 18.77 -7.19
CA ALA A 66 2.77 18.24 -8.25
C ALA A 66 1.32 17.91 -7.83
N ARG A 67 0.80 18.42 -6.71
CA ARG A 67 -0.63 18.28 -6.40
C ARG A 67 -1.46 19.36 -7.13
N PRO A 68 -2.36 19.02 -8.08
CA PRO A 68 -3.39 19.95 -8.51
C PRO A 68 -4.33 20.18 -7.33
N LYS A 69 -4.58 21.45 -6.99
CA LYS A 69 -5.63 21.81 -6.03
C LYS A 69 -6.98 21.43 -6.64
N TRP A 70 -7.50 20.26 -6.27
CA TRP A 70 -8.91 19.96 -6.45
C TRP A 70 -9.71 20.87 -5.53
N SER A 71 -10.16 22.00 -6.06
CA SER A 71 -11.15 22.85 -5.40
C SER A 71 -12.48 22.10 -5.40
N SER A 72 -12.93 21.72 -4.21
CA SER A 72 -14.31 21.30 -3.98
C SER A 72 -15.26 22.36 -4.53
N THR A 73 -16.00 22.02 -5.58
CA THR A 73 -17.31 22.63 -5.83
C THR A 73 -18.34 21.52 -5.91
N GLU A 74 -19.02 21.40 -4.78
CA GLU A 74 -20.40 20.95 -4.58
C GLU A 74 -20.91 19.66 -5.23
N ALA A 75 -21.22 18.74 -4.32
CA ALA A 75 -22.10 17.61 -4.53
C ALA A 75 -23.50 18.05 -4.94
N THR A 76 -24.02 17.51 -6.04
CA THR A 76 -25.47 17.24 -6.16
C THR A 76 -25.66 16.09 -7.14
N GLY A 77 -26.22 14.96 -6.68
CA GLY A 77 -26.73 13.97 -7.62
C GLY A 77 -26.78 12.51 -7.21
N CYS A 78 -27.08 12.16 -5.95
CA CYS A 78 -27.57 10.81 -5.65
C CYS A 78 -29.01 10.91 -5.12
N ARG A 79 -30.00 10.67 -5.99
CA ARG A 79 -31.38 10.40 -5.53
C ARG A 79 -31.40 9.01 -4.88
N PRO A 80 -32.05 8.84 -3.71
CA PRO A 80 -32.30 7.51 -3.17
C PRO A 80 -33.35 6.77 -4.01
N LEU A 81 -33.07 5.51 -4.37
CA LEU A 81 -34.05 4.58 -4.93
C LEU A 81 -35.06 4.20 -3.82
N ALA A 82 -36.29 4.69 -3.93
CA ALA A 82 -37.37 4.27 -3.06
C ALA A 82 -37.86 2.87 -3.48
N ASN A 83 -37.61 1.89 -2.62
CA ASN A 83 -38.23 0.58 -2.66
C ASN A 83 -39.75 0.70 -2.48
N ARG A 84 -40.54 0.15 -3.39
CA ARG A 84 -41.95 -0.18 -3.13
C ARG A 84 -42.23 -1.61 -3.57
N HIS A 85 -42.09 -2.55 -2.63
CA HIS A 85 -42.72 -3.86 -2.69
C HIS A 85 -44.18 -3.73 -2.20
N GLU A 86 -45.10 -4.11 -3.10
CA GLU A 86 -46.31 -4.93 -2.96
C GLU A 86 -47.48 -4.64 -1.97
N LYS A 87 -48.67 -4.99 -2.48
CA LYS A 87 -50.00 -5.25 -1.87
C LYS A 87 -50.92 -4.03 -1.69
N ALA A 88 -52.22 -4.08 -2.02
CA ALA A 88 -53.14 -5.17 -2.36
C ALA A 88 -54.17 -4.69 -3.40
#